data_AF-A0A431LBB5-F1
#
_entry.id   AF-A0A431LBB5-F1
#
_cell.length_a   1.000
_cell.length_b   1.000
_cell.length_c   1.000
_cell.angle_alpha   90.00
_cell.angle_beta   90.00
_cell.angle_gamma   90.00
#
_symmetry.space_group_name_H-M   'P 1'
#
loop_
_entity.id
_entity.type
_entity.pdbx_description
1 polymer ?
#
loop_
_entity_poly.entity_id
_entity_poly.type
_entity_poly.pdbx_seq_one_letter_code
_entity_poly.pdbx_strand_id
1 'polypeptide(L)'
;MSDPQLGSTRNPYPVTVTAGFDGNNHPYFLYFNPAGVPIQSPLIIPAANPPHDSIQFTQTGDNTALRLWAAVTHTLDGSSPVPQGDNLLLALGGRVAIAVNVGTWRGTVLVFERLEDGVVVGLVPTPDPVSENPG
;
A
#
# COMPACT_ATOMS: atom_id res chain seq x y z
N MET A 1 8.15 -16.27 -20.78
CA MET A 1 8.35 -14.84 -21.08
C MET A 1 8.35 -14.13 -19.74
N SER A 2 9.51 -13.62 -19.32
CA SER A 2 9.70 -12.86 -18.09
C SER A 2 9.42 -11.39 -18.40
N ASP A 3 8.52 -10.78 -17.62
CA ASP A 3 8.11 -9.39 -17.77
C ASP A 3 9.29 -8.45 -17.38
N PRO A 4 9.80 -7.56 -18.26
CA PRO A 4 11.07 -6.88 -18.03
C PRO A 4 11.04 -5.62 -17.16
N GLN A 5 9.93 -5.23 -16.50
CA GLN A 5 9.85 -3.92 -15.81
C GLN A 5 9.12 -3.90 -14.46
N LEU A 6 9.25 -4.96 -13.66
CA LEU A 6 9.29 -4.79 -12.20
C LEU A 6 10.74 -4.98 -11.81
N GLY A 7 11.47 -3.88 -11.55
CA GLY A 7 12.80 -3.97 -10.96
C GLY A 7 12.71 -4.91 -9.77
N SER A 8 13.45 -6.01 -9.79
CA SER A 8 13.36 -7.05 -8.77
C SER A 8 13.66 -6.41 -7.41
N THR A 9 12.63 -6.14 -6.61
CA THR A 9 12.80 -5.59 -5.26
C THR A 9 13.55 -6.63 -4.43
N ARG A 10 14.70 -6.28 -3.86
CA ARG A 10 15.58 -7.18 -3.12
C ARG A 10 15.47 -6.99 -1.62
N ASN A 11 14.99 -5.84 -1.15
CA ASN A 11 14.89 -5.51 0.27
C ASN A 11 13.60 -4.73 0.60
N PRO A 12 12.41 -5.37 0.53
CA PRO A 12 11.17 -4.69 0.85
C PRO A 12 11.07 -4.35 2.34
N TYR A 13 10.42 -3.23 2.65
CA TYR A 13 9.87 -2.95 3.97
C TYR A 13 8.47 -3.57 4.06
N PRO A 14 8.28 -4.69 4.79
CA PRO A 14 6.98 -5.32 4.87
C PRO A 14 6.07 -4.54 5.84
N VAL A 15 4.87 -4.24 5.35
CA VAL A 15 3.77 -3.67 6.12
C VAL A 15 2.60 -4.64 6.05
N THR A 16 2.10 -5.06 7.21
CA THR A 16 0.83 -5.78 7.24
C THR A 16 -0.31 -4.78 7.37
N VAL A 17 -1.40 -5.05 6.67
CA VAL A 17 -2.63 -4.26 6.75
C VAL A 17 -3.80 -5.15 7.16
N THR A 18 -4.56 -4.73 8.15
CA THR A 18 -5.85 -5.34 8.49
C THR A 18 -6.94 -4.34 8.18
N ALA A 19 -7.98 -4.79 7.47
CA ALA A 19 -9.12 -3.97 7.09
C ALA A 19 -10.41 -4.63 7.57
N GLY A 20 -11.38 -3.81 7.98
CA GLY A 20 -12.70 -4.27 8.36
C GLY A 20 -13.68 -3.11 8.52
N PHE A 21 -14.85 -3.39 9.07
CA PHE A 21 -15.84 -2.38 9.44
C PHE A 21 -15.97 -2.32 10.96
N ASP A 22 -16.09 -1.12 11.50
CA ASP A 22 -16.41 -0.93 12.91
C ASP A 22 -17.90 -1.22 13.19
N GLY A 23 -18.32 -1.10 14.45
CA GLY A 23 -19.72 -1.31 14.85
C GLY A 23 -20.73 -0.33 14.23
N ASN A 24 -20.26 0.74 13.57
CA ASN A 24 -21.07 1.72 12.85
C ASN A 24 -20.98 1.57 11.33
N ASN A 25 -20.39 0.48 10.84
CA ASN A 25 -20.17 0.21 9.43
C ASN A 25 -19.23 1.22 8.73
N HIS A 26 -18.34 1.86 9.48
CA HIS A 26 -17.24 2.65 8.91
C HIS A 26 -16.01 1.76 8.68
N PRO A 27 -15.35 1.86 7.52
CA PRO A 27 -14.15 1.09 7.26
C PRO A 27 -13.00 1.56 8.16
N TYR A 28 -12.24 0.62 8.70
CA TYR A 28 -10.99 0.88 9.39
C TYR A 28 -9.83 0.16 8.71
N PHE A 29 -8.64 0.73 8.87
CA PHE A 29 -7.39 0.18 8.33
C PHE A 29 -6.31 0.29 9.40
N LEU A 30 -5.70 -0.84 9.76
CA LEU A 30 -4.63 -0.90 10.74
C LEU A 30 -3.36 -1.38 10.05
N TYR A 31 -2.28 -0.62 10.20
CA TYR A 31 -0.98 -0.92 9.61
C TYR A 31 -0.01 -1.32 10.69
N PHE A 32 0.82 -2.32 10.42
CA PHE A 32 1.90 -2.73 11.32
C PHE A 32 3.21 -2.87 10.57
N ASN A 33 4.28 -2.47 11.24
CA ASN A 33 5.64 -2.61 10.72
C ASN A 33 6.14 -4.07 10.85
N PRO A 34 7.36 -4.39 10.38
CA PRO A 34 7.91 -5.74 10.43
C PRO A 34 8.02 -6.33 11.86
N ALA A 35 8.09 -5.47 12.88
CA ALA A 35 8.13 -5.86 14.29
C ALA A 35 6.73 -6.04 14.91
N GLY A 36 5.66 -5.91 14.13
CA GLY A 36 4.27 -5.99 14.61
C GLY A 36 3.81 -4.77 15.39
N VAL A 37 4.52 -3.65 15.30
CA VAL A 37 4.15 -2.40 15.98
C VAL A 37 3.19 -1.61 15.09
N PRO A 38 2.06 -1.09 15.63
CA PRO A 38 1.15 -0.23 14.87
C PRO A 38 1.87 1.00 14.33
N ILE A 39 1.61 1.34 13.07
CA ILE A 39 2.10 2.54 12.41
C ILE A 39 0.94 3.37 11.86
N GLN A 40 1.09 4.68 11.85
CA GLN A 40 0.05 5.61 11.42
C GLN A 40 0.27 6.06 9.98
N SER A 41 -0.81 6.50 9.34
CA SER A 41 -0.74 7.20 8.06
C SER A 41 -0.34 8.68 8.28
N PRO A 42 0.50 9.30 7.42
CA PRO A 42 1.17 8.67 6.29
C PRO A 42 2.22 7.67 6.76
N LEU A 43 2.40 6.60 5.99
CA LEU A 43 3.38 5.58 6.33
C LEU A 43 4.79 6.11 6.04
N ILE A 44 5.50 6.46 7.10
CA ILE A 44 6.91 6.83 7.03
C ILE A 44 7.73 5.54 7.14
N ILE A 45 8.40 5.18 6.05
CA ILE A 45 9.38 4.10 6.09
C ILE A 45 10.63 4.65 6.79
N PRO A 46 11.17 3.98 7.81
CA PRO A 46 12.45 4.36 8.37
C PRO A 46 13.56 4.16 7.33
N ALA A 47 14.47 5.12 7.22
CA ALA A 47 15.72 4.93 6.48
C ALA A 47 16.46 3.73 7.08
N ALA A 48 16.55 2.64 6.33
CA ALA A 48 17.19 1.42 6.76
C ALA A 48 18.67 1.37 6.34
N ASN A 49 19.47 0.58 7.05
CA ASN A 49 20.81 0.20 6.63
C ASN A 49 20.90 -1.33 6.64
N PRO A 50 20.83 -2.02 5.48
CA PRO A 50 20.76 -1.46 4.12
C PRO A 50 19.40 -0.79 3.81
N PRO A 51 19.35 0.21 2.89
CA PRO A 51 18.11 0.88 2.51
C PRO A 51 17.06 -0.09 1.96
N HIS A 52 15.79 0.16 2.27
CA HIS A 52 14.68 -0.52 1.62
C HIS A 52 14.50 0.02 0.22
N ASP A 53 14.26 -0.86 -0.76
CA ASP A 53 14.04 -0.49 -2.17
C ASP A 53 12.56 -0.52 -2.57
N SER A 54 11.69 -0.92 -1.64
CA SER A 54 10.25 -1.05 -1.84
C SER A 54 9.49 -1.08 -0.52
N ILE A 55 8.18 -0.80 -0.58
CA ILE A 55 7.22 -1.18 0.47
C ILE A 55 6.40 -2.35 -0.05
N GLN A 56 6.21 -3.36 0.79
CA GLN A 56 5.29 -4.44 0.49
C GLN A 56 4.13 -4.46 1.48
N PHE A 57 2.94 -4.18 0.99
CA PHE A 57 1.70 -4.33 1.74
C PHE A 57 1.19 -5.76 1.62
N THR A 58 0.84 -6.36 2.75
CA THR A 58 0.17 -7.66 2.81
C THR A 58 -1.07 -7.56 3.68
N GLN A 59 -2.24 -7.83 3.09
CA GLN A 59 -3.44 -7.95 3.89
C GLN A 59 -3.36 -9.18 4.78
N THR A 60 -3.70 -9.00 6.05
CA THR A 60 -3.83 -10.06 7.04
C THR A 60 -5.21 -10.02 7.69
N GLY A 61 -5.62 -11.13 8.30
CA GLY A 61 -6.93 -11.26 8.91
C GLY A 61 -8.03 -11.67 7.93
N ASP A 62 -9.27 -11.41 8.30
CA ASP A 62 -10.45 -11.72 7.50
C ASP A 62 -10.51 -10.83 6.25
N ASN A 63 -10.78 -11.44 5.10
CA ASN A 63 -10.90 -10.78 3.80
C ASN A 63 -12.28 -10.99 3.14
N THR A 64 -13.27 -11.45 3.91
CA THR A 64 -14.63 -11.71 3.43
C THR A 64 -15.49 -10.46 3.29
N ALA A 65 -15.13 -9.35 3.96
CA ALA A 65 -15.84 -8.08 3.90
C ALA A 65 -15.05 -6.99 3.16
N LEU A 66 -13.73 -6.94 3.35
CA LEU A 66 -12.82 -6.05 2.63
C LEU A 66 -11.62 -6.86 2.11
N ARG A 67 -11.37 -6.80 0.81
CA ARG A 67 -10.25 -7.49 0.17
C ARG A 67 -9.35 -6.49 -0.55
N LEU A 68 -8.08 -6.47 -0.21
CA LEU A 68 -7.08 -5.61 -0.83
C LEU A 68 -7.04 -5.93 -2.32
N TRP A 69 -7.29 -4.91 -3.13
CA TRP A 69 -7.44 -5.03 -4.58
C TRP A 69 -6.34 -4.29 -5.32
N ALA A 70 -5.97 -3.10 -4.85
CA ALA A 70 -4.92 -2.33 -5.49
C ALA A 70 -4.22 -1.34 -4.53
N ALA A 71 -3.13 -0.75 -5.00
CA ALA A 71 -2.53 0.46 -4.47
C ALA A 71 -2.43 1.52 -5.57
N VAL A 72 -2.58 2.77 -5.18
CA VAL A 72 -2.35 3.95 -6.03
C VAL A 72 -1.28 4.80 -5.37
N THR A 73 -0.23 5.14 -6.12
CA THR A 73 0.87 5.98 -5.62
C THR A 73 0.74 7.40 -6.15
N HIS A 74 0.84 8.38 -5.26
CA HIS A 74 0.88 9.80 -5.65
C HIS A 74 2.30 10.35 -5.59
N THR A 75 2.88 10.63 -6.76
CA THR A 75 4.13 11.38 -6.90
C THR A 75 3.86 12.89 -6.95
N LEU A 76 4.77 13.71 -6.44
CA LEU A 76 4.68 15.17 -6.57
C LEU A 76 5.35 15.66 -7.86
N ASP A 77 4.84 16.77 -8.41
CA ASP A 77 5.48 17.48 -9.51
C ASP A 77 6.90 17.94 -9.10
N GLY A 78 7.92 17.47 -9.82
CA GLY A 78 9.32 17.86 -9.62
C GLY A 78 10.20 16.85 -8.88
N SER A 79 9.66 15.71 -8.41
CA SER A 79 10.52 14.56 -8.09
C SER A 79 10.97 13.86 -9.37
N SER A 80 12.12 13.18 -9.34
CA SER A 80 12.59 12.34 -10.46
C SER A 80 11.41 11.51 -10.97
N PRO A 81 11.22 11.32 -12.29
CA PRO A 81 10.20 10.43 -12.78
C PRO A 81 10.47 9.05 -12.17
N VAL A 82 9.68 8.68 -11.16
CA VAL A 82 9.30 7.29 -11.00
C VAL A 82 8.84 6.91 -12.41
N PRO A 83 9.37 5.85 -13.03
CA PRO A 83 8.79 5.40 -14.27
C PRO A 83 7.32 5.16 -13.98
N GLN A 84 6.47 6.02 -14.57
CA GLN A 84 5.00 6.07 -14.48
C GLN A 84 4.41 6.92 -13.33
N GLY A 85 3.40 7.73 -13.68
CA GLY A 85 2.61 8.59 -12.79
C GLY A 85 1.67 7.81 -11.87
N ASP A 86 0.50 8.34 -11.54
CA ASP A 86 -0.52 7.67 -10.70
C ASP A 86 -0.75 6.21 -11.11
N ASN A 87 0.00 5.30 -10.49
CA ASN A 87 0.08 3.91 -10.90
C ASN A 87 -0.90 3.09 -10.10
N LEU A 88 -1.85 2.47 -10.80
CA LEU A 88 -2.66 1.40 -10.23
C LEU A 88 -1.82 0.12 -10.20
N LEU A 89 -1.49 -0.34 -8.99
CA LEU A 89 -0.79 -1.60 -8.75
C LEU A 89 -1.77 -2.63 -8.21
N LEU A 90 -2.03 -3.70 -8.97
CA LEU A 90 -2.98 -4.74 -8.56
C LEU A 90 -2.41 -5.59 -7.40
N ALA A 91 -3.24 -5.84 -6.39
CA ALA A 91 -2.88 -6.59 -5.20
C ALA A 91 -3.13 -8.10 -5.37
N LEU A 92 -2.27 -8.75 -6.15
CA LEU A 92 -2.38 -10.18 -6.42
C LEU A 92 -2.21 -10.99 -5.12
N GLY A 93 -3.24 -11.77 -4.77
CA GLY A 93 -3.24 -12.56 -3.54
C GLY A 93 -3.26 -11.73 -2.25
N GLY A 94 -3.84 -10.52 -2.29
CA GLY A 94 -3.91 -9.61 -1.14
C GLY A 94 -2.57 -8.98 -0.80
N ARG A 95 -1.66 -8.86 -1.79
CA ARG A 95 -0.34 -8.28 -1.63
C ARG A 95 -0.02 -7.33 -2.76
N VAL A 96 0.57 -6.19 -2.44
CA VAL A 96 1.04 -5.21 -3.42
C VAL A 96 2.39 -4.66 -3.00
N ALA A 97 3.30 -4.54 -3.95
CA ALA A 97 4.65 -4.02 -3.73
C ALA A 97 4.82 -2.73 -4.54
N ILE A 98 5.43 -1.74 -3.90
CA ILE A 98 5.63 -0.40 -4.45
C ILE A 98 7.12 -0.13 -4.42
N ALA A 99 7.73 0.09 -5.58
CA ALA A 99 9.13 0.48 -5.65
C ALA A 99 9.30 1.90 -5.08
N VAL A 100 10.21 2.06 -4.13
CA VAL A 100 10.57 3.37 -3.58
C VAL A 100 11.86 3.79 -4.28
N ASN A 101 11.76 4.22 -5.54
CA ASN A 101 12.91 4.85 -6.19
C ASN A 101 13.14 6.20 -5.52
N VAL A 102 14.35 6.41 -5.00
CA VAL A 102 14.79 7.56 -4.20
C VAL A 102 14.17 8.89 -4.69
N GLY A 103 13.31 9.49 -3.85
CA GLY A 103 12.58 10.72 -4.14
C GLY A 103 11.47 11.00 -3.11
N THR A 104 10.93 12.22 -3.09
CA THR A 104 9.76 12.56 -2.26
C THR A 104 8.47 12.08 -2.93
N TRP A 105 7.59 11.43 -2.14
CA TRP A 105 6.29 10.98 -2.60
C TRP A 105 5.21 11.34 -1.57
N ARG A 106 4.00 11.65 -2.04
CA ARG A 106 2.91 12.13 -1.15
C ARG A 106 2.30 10.99 -0.34
N GLY A 107 2.35 9.75 -0.84
CA GLY A 107 1.92 8.55 -0.13
C GLY A 107 1.16 7.55 -1.01
N THR A 108 0.70 6.45 -0.40
CA THR A 108 -0.04 5.37 -1.06
C THR A 108 -1.48 5.40 -0.59
N VAL A 109 -2.42 5.31 -1.52
CA VAL A 109 -3.81 4.93 -1.24
C VAL A 109 -3.96 3.44 -1.53
N LEU A 110 -4.30 2.64 -0.52
CA LEU A 110 -4.71 1.26 -0.76
C LEU A 110 -6.21 1.24 -1.07
N VAL A 111 -6.60 0.41 -2.03
CA VAL A 111 -7.99 0.25 -2.45
C VAL A 111 -8.42 -1.17 -2.14
N PHE A 112 -9.53 -1.29 -1.40
CA PHE A 112 -10.13 -2.55 -1.04
C PHE A 112 -11.45 -2.74 -1.79
N GLU A 113 -11.70 -3.94 -2.30
CA GLU A 113 -13.04 -4.37 -2.68
C GLU A 113 -13.86 -4.60 -1.41
N ARG A 114 -15.06 -4.01 -1.36
CA ARG A 114 -16.09 -4.38 -0.39
C ARG A 114 -16.84 -5.57 -0.94
N LEU A 115 -16.95 -6.62 -0.14
CA LEU A 115 -17.68 -7.84 -0.48
C LEU A 115 -18.92 -7.99 0.39
N GLU A 116 -20.00 -8.43 -0.23
CA GLU A 116 -21.21 -8.92 0.42
C GLU A 116 -21.51 -10.29 -0.18
N ASP A 117 -21.51 -11.33 0.66
CA ASP A 117 -21.66 -12.73 0.25
C ASP A 117 -20.71 -13.17 -0.88
N GLY A 118 -19.48 -12.64 -0.85
CA GLY A 118 -18.44 -12.94 -1.85
C GLY A 118 -18.58 -12.16 -3.17
N VAL A 119 -19.60 -11.30 -3.30
CA VAL A 119 -19.80 -10.43 -4.45
C VAL A 119 -19.20 -9.05 -4.18
N VAL A 120 -18.44 -8.51 -5.12
CA VAL A 120 -17.91 -7.14 -5.03
C VAL A 120 -19.05 -6.15 -5.19
N VAL A 121 -19.32 -5.36 -4.16
CA VAL A 121 -20.39 -4.34 -4.12
C VAL A 121 -19.86 -2.90 -4.16
N GLY A 122 -18.54 -2.71 -4.02
CA GLY A 122 -17.93 -1.39 -4.11
C GLY A 122 -16.43 -1.39 -3.88
N LEU A 123 -15.82 -0.22 -4.02
CA LEU A 123 -14.42 0.04 -3.70
C LEU A 123 -14.33 0.97 -2.49
N VAL A 124 -13.43 0.66 -1.57
CA VAL A 124 -13.18 1.41 -0.35
C VAL A 124 -11.70 1.79 -0.32
N PRO A 125 -11.36 3.05 -0.65
CA PRO A 125 -10.01 3.54 -0.53
C PRO A 125 -9.65 3.83 0.94
N THR A 126 -8.39 3.68 1.28
CA THR A 126 -7.83 4.27 2.51
C THR A 126 -7.83 5.79 2.40
N PRO A 127 -7.83 6.53 3.52
CA PRO A 127 -7.70 7.98 3.47
C PRO A 127 -6.49 8.45 2.67
N ASP A 128 -6.65 9.52 1.90
CA ASP A 128 -5.56 10.12 1.15
C ASP A 128 -4.44 10.57 2.09
N PRO A 129 -3.18 10.27 1.77
CA PRO A 129 -2.06 10.74 2.55
C PRO A 129 -1.90 12.25 2.34
N VAL A 130 -2.01 13.01 3.43
CA VAL A 130 -1.97 14.49 3.42
C VAL A 130 -0.57 15.07 3.64
N SER A 131 0.44 14.23 3.85
CA SER A 131 1.79 14.63 4.25
C SER A 131 2.84 13.82 3.52
N GLU A 132 3.95 14.48 3.21
CA GLU A 132 5.02 13.97 2.36
C GLU A 132 5.90 12.94 3.09
N ASN A 133 6.32 11.92 2.34
CA ASN A 133 7.28 10.93 2.79
C ASN A 133 8.62 11.16 2.05
N PRO A 134 9.74 11.33 2.78
CA PRO A 134 11.03 11.64 2.16
C PRO A 134 11.69 10.47 1.41
N GLY A 135 11.08 9.28 1.42
CA GLY A 135 11.64 8.07 0.82
C GLY A 135 12.69 7.43 1.71
#